data_AF-A0A1J3EAX7-F1
#
_entry.id   AF-A0A1J3EAX7-F1
#
_cell.length_a   1.000
_cell.length_b   1.000
_cell.length_c   1.000
_cell.angle_alpha   90.00
_cell.angle_beta   90.00
_cell.angle_gamma   90.00
#
_symmetry.space_group_name_H-M   'P 1'
#
loop_
_entity.id
_entity.type
_entity.pdbx_description
1 polymer ?
#
loop_
_entity_poly.entity_id
_entity_poly.type
_entity_poly.pdbx_seq_one_letter_code
_entity_poly.pdbx_strand_id
1 'polypeptide(L)'
;VHFNFYATESQECRLNIYYYRKCSWERLVSKEISKNLNGYVQVDNADESRRQKLRLSKFRFLPKANGVRMLVDLSSSSRSQSLRDTHAVLKDIQLKEPDVLGSSVFDHNDFYRNLGPYLIHLRSQSGELPPLFFVIADVYKAFDSVDQGKLLDVMRSVLEDEHVLNRSRLVCCGKRSRWVS
;
A
#
# COMPACT_ATOMS: atom_id res chain seq x y z
N VAL A 1 -21.48 27.19 11.30
CA VAL A 1 -21.98 25.78 11.32
C VAL A 1 -20.90 24.75 11.70
N HIS A 2 -19.59 25.04 11.53
CA HIS A 2 -18.48 24.11 11.85
C HIS A 2 -18.20 23.78 13.34
N PHE A 3 -18.96 24.31 14.30
CA PHE A 3 -18.56 24.21 15.71
C PHE A 3 -18.99 22.89 16.39
N ASN A 4 -20.07 22.24 15.93
CA ASN A 4 -20.70 21.12 16.64
C ASN A 4 -20.54 19.75 15.97
N PHE A 5 -20.16 19.72 14.69
CA PHE A 5 -20.12 18.48 13.91
C PHE A 5 -18.73 18.23 13.31
N TYR A 6 -18.36 16.95 13.27
CA TYR A 6 -17.21 16.42 12.55
C TYR A 6 -17.69 15.83 11.23
N ALA A 7 -17.12 16.29 10.11
CA ALA A 7 -17.46 15.83 8.78
C ALA A 7 -16.42 14.82 8.28
N THR A 8 -16.85 13.64 7.83
CA THR A 8 -15.96 12.61 7.29
C THR A 8 -16.67 11.74 6.25
N GLU A 9 -15.91 11.20 5.31
CA GLU A 9 -16.38 10.14 4.40
C GLU A 9 -16.44 8.77 5.11
N SER A 10 -17.20 7.82 4.56
CA SER A 10 -17.15 6.41 4.95
C SER A 10 -16.13 5.66 4.09
N GLN A 11 -15.51 4.61 4.62
CA GLN A 11 -14.61 3.76 3.83
C GLN A 11 -15.32 3.13 2.61
N GLU A 12 -16.60 2.78 2.75
CA GLU A 12 -17.38 2.11 1.71
C GLU A 12 -17.88 3.09 0.64
N CYS A 13 -18.05 4.37 1.00
CA CYS A 13 -18.60 5.41 0.13
C CYS A 13 -17.75 6.68 0.19
N ARG A 14 -16.65 6.73 -0.56
CA ARG A 14 -15.72 7.89 -0.62
C ARG A 14 -16.34 9.20 -1.13
N LEU A 15 -17.52 9.12 -1.77
CA LEU A 15 -18.20 10.30 -2.33
C LEU A 15 -19.27 10.88 -1.40
N ASN A 16 -19.59 10.21 -0.29
CA ASN A 16 -20.62 10.65 0.64
C ASN A 16 -19.99 11.20 1.93
N ILE A 17 -20.33 12.45 2.27
CA ILE A 17 -19.90 13.10 3.50
C ILE A 17 -20.95 12.87 4.60
N TYR A 18 -20.51 12.31 5.72
CA TYR A 18 -21.30 12.07 6.91
C TYR A 18 -20.93 13.09 8.00
N TYR A 19 -21.93 13.52 8.77
CA TYR A 19 -21.75 14.48 9.87
C TYR A 19 -22.03 13.79 11.21
N TYR A 20 -21.04 13.80 12.09
CA TYR A 20 -21.13 13.26 13.45
C TYR A 20 -21.08 14.38 14.47
N ARG A 21 -21.84 14.29 15.57
CA ARG A 21 -21.63 15.20 16.71
C ARG A 21 -20.23 14.99 17.28
N LYS A 22 -19.53 16.08 17.63
CA LYS A 22 -18.13 15.99 18.12
C LYS A 22 -17.96 15.05 19.31
N CYS A 23 -18.83 15.14 20.33
CA CYS A 23 -18.77 14.27 21.50
C CYS A 23 -18.93 12.77 21.15
N SER A 24 -19.82 12.45 20.21
CA SER A 24 -20.00 11.08 19.72
C SER A 24 -18.78 10.58 18.96
N TRP A 25 -18.18 11.44 18.13
CA TRP A 25 -16.97 11.14 17.38
C TRP A 25 -15.76 10.90 18.30
N GLU A 26 -15.52 11.79 19.25
CA GLU A 26 -14.43 11.68 20.23
C GLU A 26 -14.55 10.41 21.06
N ARG A 27 -15.75 10.07 21.52
CA ARG A 27 -15.99 8.83 22.29
C ARG A 27 -15.70 7.57 21.46
N LEU A 28 -16.08 7.59 20.19
CA LEU A 28 -15.84 6.48 19.27
C LEU A 28 -14.35 6.33 18.94
N VAL A 29 -13.66 7.43 18.66
CA VAL A 29 -12.21 7.44 18.42
C VAL A 29 -11.44 6.98 19.65
N SER A 30 -11.78 7.49 20.84
CA SER A 30 -11.10 7.12 22.09
C SER A 30 -11.26 5.62 22.40
N LYS A 31 -12.46 5.08 22.16
CA LYS A 31 -12.72 3.63 22.29
C LYS A 31 -11.92 2.80 21.29
N GLU A 32 -11.69 3.30 20.09
CA GLU A 32 -10.91 2.57 19.10
C GLU A 32 -9.41 2.66 19.38
N ILE A 33 -8.92 3.83 19.79
CA ILE A 33 -7.54 4.06 20.24
C ILE A 33 -7.21 3.05 21.35
N SER A 34 -8.04 2.94 22.38
CA SER A 34 -7.79 2.00 23.49
C SER A 34 -7.83 0.53 23.07
N LYS A 35 -8.57 0.18 22.00
CA LYS A 35 -8.64 -1.19 21.48
C LYS A 35 -7.49 -1.56 20.52
N ASN A 36 -7.20 -0.71 19.55
CA ASN A 36 -6.24 -0.99 18.47
C ASN A 36 -4.80 -0.64 18.86
N LEU A 37 -4.59 0.30 19.79
CA LEU A 37 -3.25 0.72 20.21
C LEU A 37 -2.71 -0.08 21.40
N ASN A 38 -3.29 -1.25 21.71
CA ASN A 38 -2.85 -2.09 22.83
C ASN A 38 -1.39 -2.59 22.70
N GLY A 39 -0.73 -2.31 21.58
CA GLY A 39 0.72 -2.52 21.35
C GLY A 39 1.51 -1.26 20.97
N TYR A 40 0.90 -0.07 20.97
CA TYR A 40 1.58 1.19 20.69
C TYR A 40 1.78 1.97 21.98
N VAL A 41 3.02 2.40 22.24
CA VAL A 41 3.34 3.17 23.44
C VAL A 41 3.08 4.65 23.17
N GLN A 42 2.29 5.28 24.04
CA GLN A 42 2.18 6.73 24.06
C GLN A 42 3.52 7.31 24.51
N VAL A 43 4.20 8.05 23.64
CA VAL A 43 5.48 8.68 23.98
C VAL A 43 5.20 9.98 24.73
N ASP A 44 5.57 10.00 26.01
CA ASP A 44 5.42 11.17 26.87
C ASP A 44 6.19 12.39 26.35
N ASN A 45 5.72 13.58 26.73
CA ASN A 45 6.30 14.86 26.29
C ASN A 45 7.76 15.06 26.74
N ALA A 46 8.26 14.30 27.73
CA ALA A 46 9.62 14.42 28.26
C ALA A 46 10.72 13.98 27.27
N ASP A 47 10.37 13.21 26.23
CA ASP A 47 11.30 12.72 25.20
C ASP A 47 11.41 13.69 23.99
N GLU A 48 11.42 15.00 24.22
CA GLU A 48 11.46 16.01 23.15
C GLU A 48 12.68 15.86 22.22
N SER A 49 13.84 15.42 22.73
CA SER A 49 15.02 15.13 21.90
C SER A 49 14.81 13.98 20.91
N ARG A 50 13.90 13.03 21.19
CA ARG A 50 13.54 11.94 20.26
C ARG A 50 12.53 12.40 19.22
N ARG A 51 11.65 13.35 19.56
CA ARG A 51 10.65 13.92 18.63
C ARG A 51 11.29 14.62 17.42
N GLN A 52 12.44 15.25 17.59
CA GLN A 52 13.16 15.88 16.47
C GLN A 52 13.76 14.86 15.47
N LYS A 53 14.04 13.63 15.92
CA LYS A 53 14.52 12.53 15.06
C LYS A 53 13.39 11.72 14.44
N LEU A 54 12.21 11.71 15.04
CA LEU A 54 11.06 10.96 14.57
C LEU A 54 10.22 11.82 13.63
N ARG A 55 10.12 11.40 12.36
CA ARG A 55 9.19 12.03 11.41
C ARG A 55 7.76 11.77 11.88
N LEU A 56 7.11 12.80 12.38
CA LEU A 56 5.70 12.74 12.76
C LEU A 56 4.82 12.69 11.51
N SER A 57 3.95 11.69 11.43
CA SER A 57 2.91 11.60 10.41
C SER A 57 1.56 11.97 11.01
N LYS A 58 0.79 12.79 10.30
CA LYS A 58 -0.61 13.03 10.65
C LYS A 58 -1.41 11.76 10.43
N PHE A 59 -2.48 11.54 11.18
CA PHE A 59 -3.41 10.45 10.93
C PHE A 59 -4.85 10.94 11.01
N ARG A 60 -5.78 10.22 10.37
CA ARG A 60 -7.22 10.46 10.41
C ARG A 60 -7.97 9.14 10.63
N PHE A 61 -9.16 9.19 11.22
CA PHE A 61 -10.04 8.03 11.35
C PHE A 61 -11.16 8.07 10.31
N LEU A 62 -11.47 6.92 9.72
CA LEU A 62 -12.61 6.71 8.83
C LEU A 62 -13.60 5.72 9.44
N PRO A 63 -14.91 6.04 9.49
CA PRO A 63 -15.96 5.09 9.82
C PRO A 63 -15.96 3.85 8.90
N LYS A 64 -16.21 2.70 9.51
CA LYS A 64 -16.60 1.43 8.87
C LYS A 64 -17.93 0.95 9.45
N ALA A 65 -18.54 -0.07 8.84
CA ALA A 65 -19.74 -0.72 9.37
C ALA A 65 -19.61 -1.12 10.86
N ASN A 66 -18.44 -1.64 11.28
CA ASN A 66 -18.22 -2.18 12.63
C ASN A 66 -17.02 -1.57 13.38
N GLY A 67 -16.66 -0.31 13.12
CA GLY A 67 -15.54 0.34 13.82
C GLY A 67 -14.96 1.53 13.06
N VAL A 68 -13.68 1.82 13.25
CA VAL A 68 -12.96 2.82 12.45
C VAL A 68 -11.65 2.31 11.89
N ARG A 69 -11.27 2.84 10.73
CA ARG A 69 -9.93 2.67 10.15
C ARG A 69 -9.08 3.86 10.51
N MET A 70 -7.90 3.63 11.09
CA MET A 70 -6.86 4.66 11.13
C MET A 70 -6.18 4.73 9.76
N LEU A 71 -6.03 5.94 9.23
CA LEU A 71 -5.26 6.24 8.04
C LEU A 71 -4.13 7.17 8.43
N VAL A 72 -2.89 6.71 8.25
CA VAL A 72 -1.71 7.53 8.45
C VAL A 72 -1.39 8.26 7.14
N ASP A 73 -1.20 9.56 7.22
CA ASP A 73 -0.69 10.36 6.12
C ASP A 73 0.81 10.08 5.95
N LEU A 74 1.08 9.24 4.96
CA LEU A 74 2.41 8.89 4.51
C LEU A 74 2.82 9.70 3.28
N SER A 75 2.12 10.78 2.90
CA SER A 75 2.42 11.56 1.68
C SER A 75 3.83 12.18 1.66
N SER A 76 4.43 12.39 2.83
CA SER A 76 5.83 12.80 2.97
C SER A 76 6.81 11.62 2.82
N SER A 77 6.36 10.40 3.08
CA SER A 77 7.14 9.15 3.07
C SER A 77 7.05 8.43 1.72
N SER A 78 5.89 8.37 1.07
CA SER A 78 5.72 7.76 -0.26
C SER A 78 6.53 8.46 -1.36
N ARG A 79 6.90 9.73 -1.12
CA ARG A 79 7.83 10.50 -1.95
C ARG A 79 9.29 10.37 -1.51
N SER A 80 9.60 9.55 -0.52
CA SER A 80 10.98 9.24 -0.16
C SER A 80 11.66 8.54 -1.34
N GLN A 81 12.92 8.89 -1.54
CA GLN A 81 13.75 8.25 -2.56
C GLN A 81 13.96 6.77 -2.22
N SER A 82 14.16 6.46 -0.93
CA SER A 82 14.34 5.09 -0.44
C SER A 82 13.20 4.16 -0.81
N LEU A 83 11.92 4.53 -0.60
CA LEU A 83 10.81 3.64 -0.97
C LEU A 83 10.70 3.42 -2.49
N ARG A 84 10.99 4.45 -3.29
CA ARG A 84 11.04 4.30 -4.75
C ARG A 84 12.16 3.37 -5.19
N ASP A 85 13.31 3.52 -4.57
CA ASP A 85 14.50 2.72 -4.85
C ASP A 85 14.26 1.26 -4.45
N THR A 86 13.74 1.01 -3.25
CA THR A 86 13.34 -0.34 -2.80
C THR A 86 12.31 -0.95 -3.75
N HIS A 87 11.29 -0.21 -4.16
CA HIS A 87 10.30 -0.70 -5.12
C HIS A 87 10.94 -1.04 -6.48
N ALA A 88 11.89 -0.22 -6.96
CA ALA A 88 12.61 -0.48 -8.21
C ALA A 88 13.48 -1.74 -8.11
N VAL A 89 14.18 -1.92 -6.99
CA VAL A 89 14.98 -3.11 -6.71
C VAL A 89 14.10 -4.36 -6.67
N LEU A 90 12.99 -4.33 -5.93
CA LEU A 90 12.07 -5.47 -5.87
C LEU A 90 11.48 -5.83 -7.25
N LYS A 91 11.18 -4.82 -8.09
CA LYS A 91 10.76 -5.07 -9.48
C LYS A 91 11.87 -5.68 -10.33
N ASP A 92 13.12 -5.27 -10.14
CA ASP A 92 14.26 -5.86 -10.87
C ASP A 92 14.49 -7.32 -10.46
N ILE A 93 14.42 -7.62 -9.16
CA ILE A 93 14.48 -8.98 -8.62
C ILE A 93 13.34 -9.84 -9.19
N GLN A 94 12.10 -9.31 -9.22
CA GLN A 94 10.96 -10.02 -9.80
C GLN A 94 11.19 -10.41 -11.28
N LEU A 95 11.86 -9.55 -12.04
CA LEU A 95 12.14 -9.77 -13.46
C LEU A 95 13.29 -10.76 -13.70
N LYS A 96 14.32 -10.73 -12.84
CA LYS A 96 15.52 -11.58 -12.98
C LYS A 96 15.34 -12.95 -12.32
N GLU A 97 14.67 -12.98 -11.18
CA GLU A 97 14.54 -14.14 -10.30
C GLU A 97 13.09 -14.26 -9.80
N PRO A 98 12.15 -14.63 -10.70
CA PRO A 98 10.72 -14.66 -10.38
C PRO A 98 10.38 -15.63 -9.23
N ASP A 99 11.20 -16.66 -9.01
CA ASP A 99 11.00 -17.64 -7.93
C ASP A 99 11.18 -17.04 -6.53
N VAL A 100 11.99 -15.98 -6.38
CA VAL A 100 12.28 -15.34 -5.07
C VAL A 100 11.05 -14.61 -4.52
N LEU A 101 10.30 -13.92 -5.40
CA LEU A 101 9.09 -13.18 -5.04
C LEU A 101 7.81 -13.97 -5.37
N GLY A 102 7.94 -15.13 -6.01
CA GLY A 102 6.85 -16.01 -6.41
C GLY A 102 5.79 -15.29 -7.23
N SER A 103 4.52 -15.54 -6.90
CA SER A 103 3.37 -14.94 -7.61
C SER A 103 3.04 -13.50 -7.18
N SER A 104 4.01 -12.77 -6.63
CA SER A 104 3.84 -11.36 -6.29
C SER A 104 3.54 -10.52 -7.54
N VAL A 105 2.73 -9.49 -7.37
CA VAL A 105 2.23 -8.60 -8.43
C VAL A 105 2.47 -7.16 -7.96
N PHE A 106 3.16 -6.35 -8.76
CA PHE A 106 3.54 -4.98 -8.36
C PHE A 106 2.69 -3.91 -9.08
N ASP A 107 1.99 -4.28 -10.15
CA ASP A 107 0.99 -3.42 -10.78
C ASP A 107 -0.20 -4.20 -11.36
N HIS A 108 -1.20 -3.46 -11.83
CA HIS A 108 -2.43 -4.05 -12.35
C HIS A 108 -2.19 -4.87 -13.62
N ASN A 109 -1.14 -4.57 -14.39
CA ASN A 109 -0.84 -5.29 -15.62
C ASN A 109 -0.12 -6.61 -15.34
N ASP A 110 0.69 -6.68 -14.28
CA ASP A 110 1.41 -7.90 -13.87
C ASP A 110 0.46 -9.07 -13.63
N PHE A 111 -0.73 -8.83 -13.05
CA PHE A 111 -1.74 -9.87 -12.87
C PHE A 111 -2.16 -10.50 -14.21
N TYR A 112 -2.47 -9.67 -15.20
CA TYR A 112 -2.86 -10.15 -16.54
C TYR A 112 -1.70 -10.81 -17.27
N ARG A 113 -0.47 -10.33 -17.06
CA ARG A 113 0.75 -10.94 -17.64
C ARG A 113 0.99 -12.35 -17.12
N ASN A 114 0.62 -12.64 -15.88
CA ASN A 114 0.77 -13.98 -15.29
C ASN A 114 -0.37 -14.91 -15.71
N LEU A 115 -1.61 -14.43 -15.66
CA LEU A 115 -2.78 -15.28 -15.94
C LEU A 115 -3.00 -15.53 -17.45
N GLY A 116 -2.72 -14.54 -18.30
CA GLY A 116 -2.98 -14.58 -19.73
C GLY A 116 -2.31 -15.76 -20.45
N PRO A 117 -0.99 -15.94 -20.34
CA PRO A 117 -0.27 -17.05 -20.97
C PRO A 117 -0.80 -18.42 -20.53
N TYR A 118 -1.15 -18.57 -19.25
CA TYR A 118 -1.75 -19.81 -18.73
C TYR A 118 -3.11 -20.11 -19.38
N LEU A 119 -4.00 -19.12 -19.48
CA LEU A 119 -5.29 -19.29 -20.13
C LEU A 119 -5.16 -19.57 -21.65
N ILE A 120 -4.20 -18.94 -22.33
CA ILE A 120 -3.91 -19.20 -23.74
C ILE A 120 -3.41 -20.63 -23.91
N HIS A 121 -2.46 -21.06 -23.06
CA HIS A 121 -1.93 -22.42 -23.08
C HIS A 121 -3.03 -23.47 -22.88
N LEU A 122 -3.87 -23.29 -21.87
CA LEU A 122 -5.01 -24.17 -21.60
C LEU A 122 -5.96 -24.28 -22.80
N ARG A 123 -6.25 -23.15 -23.46
CA ARG A 123 -7.11 -23.13 -24.65
C ARG A 123 -6.46 -23.78 -25.88
N SER A 124 -5.13 -23.77 -25.96
CA SER A 124 -4.38 -24.33 -27.09
C SER A 124 -4.25 -25.85 -27.05
N GLN A 125 -4.56 -26.50 -25.91
CA GLN A 125 -4.53 -27.95 -25.82
C GLN A 125 -5.70 -28.57 -26.61
N SER A 126 -5.42 -29.60 -27.40
CA SER A 126 -6.43 -30.30 -28.19
C SER A 126 -7.29 -31.19 -27.27
N GLY A 127 -8.55 -30.82 -27.06
CA GLY A 127 -9.51 -31.58 -26.25
C GLY A 127 -10.55 -30.70 -25.57
N GLU A 128 -11.40 -31.29 -24.73
CA GLU A 128 -12.27 -30.54 -23.83
C GLU A 128 -11.44 -29.88 -22.72
N LEU A 129 -11.77 -28.63 -22.42
CA LEU A 129 -11.11 -27.87 -21.36
C LEU A 129 -11.44 -28.51 -19.99
N PRO A 130 -10.45 -28.80 -19.13
CA PRO A 130 -10.75 -29.28 -17.79
C PRO A 130 -11.52 -28.21 -16.99
N PRO A 131 -12.36 -28.61 -16.01
CA PRO A 131 -13.07 -27.67 -15.15
C PRO A 131 -12.09 -26.73 -14.43
N LEU A 132 -12.32 -25.42 -14.53
CA LEU A 132 -11.52 -24.39 -13.86
C LEU A 132 -12.22 -23.94 -12.58
N PHE A 133 -11.45 -23.85 -11.51
CA PHE A 133 -11.92 -23.37 -10.21
C PHE A 133 -11.11 -22.13 -9.81
N PHE A 134 -11.80 -21.13 -9.26
CA PHE A 134 -11.18 -19.92 -8.73
C PHE A 134 -11.43 -19.85 -7.24
N VAL A 135 -10.36 -19.61 -6.48
CA VAL A 135 -10.45 -19.31 -5.06
C VAL A 135 -10.13 -17.84 -4.87
N ILE A 136 -11.07 -17.10 -4.28
CA ILE A 136 -10.88 -15.71 -3.90
C ILE A 136 -10.76 -15.67 -2.39
N ALA A 137 -9.62 -15.17 -1.91
CA ALA A 137 -9.35 -15.01 -0.49
C ALA A 137 -8.97 -13.55 -0.21
N ASP A 138 -9.55 -12.99 0.84
CA ASP A 138 -9.20 -11.66 1.35
C ASP A 138 -8.33 -11.79 2.60
N VAL A 139 -7.28 -10.97 2.69
CA VAL A 139 -6.37 -10.96 3.84
C VAL A 139 -6.87 -9.95 4.86
N TYR A 140 -7.44 -10.46 5.94
CA TYR A 140 -7.94 -9.61 7.03
C TYR A 140 -6.81 -8.82 7.69
N LYS A 141 -6.97 -7.48 7.71
CA LYS A 141 -6.04 -6.54 8.36
C LYS A 141 -4.57 -6.71 7.91
N ALA A 142 -4.33 -6.86 6.60
CA ALA A 142 -2.99 -7.09 6.06
C ALA A 142 -1.89 -6.15 6.59
N PHE A 143 -2.19 -4.87 6.82
CA PHE A 143 -1.22 -3.91 7.38
C PHE A 143 -1.00 -4.03 8.89
N ASP A 144 -2.04 -4.44 9.64
CA ASP A 144 -1.96 -4.53 11.11
C ASP A 144 -1.38 -5.86 11.57
N SER A 145 -1.46 -6.90 10.73
CA SER A 145 -1.03 -8.27 11.01
C SER A 145 0.41 -8.58 10.56
N VAL A 146 1.20 -7.56 10.19
CA VAL A 146 2.58 -7.76 9.73
C VAL A 146 3.48 -8.10 10.91
N ASP A 147 4.05 -9.30 10.89
CA ASP A 147 5.13 -9.70 11.78
C ASP A 147 6.43 -8.99 11.37
N GLN A 148 6.84 -8.00 12.17
CA GLN A 148 8.01 -7.18 11.87
C GLN A 148 9.31 -8.00 11.88
N GLY A 149 9.41 -9.05 12.71
CA GLY A 149 10.60 -9.90 12.74
C GLY A 149 10.73 -10.67 11.43
N LYS A 150 9.66 -11.35 11.03
CA LYS A 150 9.64 -12.08 9.75
C LYS A 150 9.83 -11.17 8.55
N LEU A 151 9.26 -9.96 8.58
CA LEU A 151 9.47 -8.99 7.50
C LEU A 151 10.95 -8.64 7.37
N LEU A 152 11.65 -8.40 8.47
CA LEU A 152 13.09 -8.10 8.45
C LEU A 152 13.91 -9.29 7.96
N ASP A 153 13.52 -10.51 8.31
CA ASP A 153 14.19 -11.72 7.84
C ASP A 153 14.03 -11.88 6.31
N VAL A 154 12.82 -11.70 5.80
CA VAL A 154 12.54 -11.71 4.34
C VAL A 154 13.27 -10.59 3.63
N MET A 155 13.28 -9.38 4.20
CA MET A 155 14.01 -8.26 3.61
C MET A 155 15.51 -8.54 3.54
N ARG A 156 16.08 -9.21 4.53
CA ARG A 156 17.49 -9.58 4.54
C ARG A 156 17.79 -10.59 3.45
N SER A 157 16.98 -11.63 3.30
CA SER A 157 17.20 -12.65 2.26
C SER A 157 17.00 -12.13 0.83
N VAL A 158 16.13 -11.13 0.63
CA VAL A 158 15.81 -10.59 -0.69
C VAL A 158 16.76 -9.43 -1.08
N LEU A 159 17.25 -8.65 -0.12
CA LEU A 159 18.06 -7.45 -0.36
C LEU A 159 19.53 -7.64 0.04
N GLU A 160 20.04 -8.86 -0.07
CA GLU A 160 21.38 -9.24 0.40
C GLU A 160 22.53 -8.53 -0.34
N ASP A 161 22.29 -8.05 -1.57
CA ASP A 161 23.30 -7.43 -2.44
C ASP A 161 23.22 -5.90 -2.59
N GLU A 162 24.35 -5.27 -2.91
CA GLU A 162 24.40 -3.86 -3.33
C GLU A 162 23.73 -3.67 -4.69
N HIS A 163 22.59 -2.98 -4.71
CA HIS A 163 21.87 -2.69 -5.94
C HIS A 163 22.23 -1.29 -6.48
N VAL A 164 22.81 -1.23 -7.68
CA VAL A 164 23.11 0.03 -8.37
C VAL A 164 21.92 0.45 -9.23
N LEU A 165 21.21 1.49 -8.79
CA LEU A 165 20.11 2.08 -9.55
C LEU A 165 20.62 3.10 -10.57
N ASN A 166 20.64 2.71 -11.84
CA ASN A 166 20.99 3.62 -12.95
C ASN A 166 19.77 4.42 -13.40
N ARG A 167 19.84 5.76 -13.31
CA ARG A 167 18.84 6.64 -13.90
C ARG A 167 19.14 6.88 -15.37
N SER A 168 18.34 6.29 -16.26
CA SER A 168 18.33 6.60 -17.68
C SER A 168 17.21 7.59 -18.03
N ARG A 169 17.47 8.45 -19.01
CA ARG A 169 16.45 9.31 -19.62
C ARG A 169 16.17 8.81 -21.02
N LEU A 170 14.95 8.37 -21.27
CA LEU A 170 14.50 7.98 -22.60
C LEU A 170 14.13 9.24 -23.38
N VAL A 171 14.99 9.62 -24.33
CA VAL A 171 14.72 10.74 -25.24
C VAL A 171 13.96 10.18 -26.44
N CYS A 172 12.63 10.26 -26.40
CA CYS A 172 11.81 9.90 -27.55
C CYS A 172 11.88 11.03 -28.59
N CYS A 173 12.57 10.79 -29.71
CA CYS A 173 12.49 11.69 -30.86
C CYS A 173 11.14 11.49 -31.57
N GLY A 174 10.12 12.26 -31.15
CA GLY A 174 8.91 12.42 -31.96
C GLY A 174 9.24 13.14 -33.26
N LYS A 175 8.59 12.78 -34.37
CA LYS A 175 8.67 13.55 -35.62
C LYS A 175 8.20 14.98 -35.30
N ARG A 176 9.12 15.96 -35.34
CA ARG A 176 8.76 17.37 -35.31
C ARG A 176 7.81 17.61 -36.48
N SER A 177 6.53 17.86 -36.21
CA SER A 177 5.67 18.53 -37.18
C SER A 177 6.37 19.85 -37.50
N ARG A 178 6.81 19.97 -38.76
CA ARG A 178 7.30 21.24 -39.29
C ARG A 178 6.13 22.22 -39.15
N TRP A 179 6.24 23.15 -38.22
CA TRP A 179 5.48 24.39 -38.29
C TRP A 179 5.92 25.06 -39.59
N VAL A 180 5.06 24.99 -40.60
CA VAL A 180 5.22 25.78 -41.83
C VAL A 180 4.90 27.22 -41.45
N SER A 181 5.84 28.08 -41.83
CA SER A 181 5.81 29.54 -41.78
C SER A 181 4.54 30.15 -42.34
#